data_AF-A0A6J7TBB8-F1
#
_entry.id   AF-A0A6J7TBB8-F1
#
_cell.length_a   1.000
_cell.length_b   1.000
_cell.length_c   1.000
_cell.angle_alpha   90.00
_cell.angle_beta   90.00
_cell.angle_gamma   90.00
#
_symmetry.space_group_name_H-M   'P 1'
#
loop_
_entity.id
_entity.type
_entity.pdbx_description
1 polymer ?
#
loop_
_entity_poly.entity_id
_entity_poly.type
_entity_poly.pdbx_seq_one_letter_code
_entity_poly.pdbx_strand_id
1 'polypeptide(L)' 'MLSDLRESGSLEQDADMVILLHREDVYERESPRAGEADFILAKHRNGPTGTVTVAFQGHYSRFVDMATS' A
#
# COMPACT_ATOMS: atom_id res chain seq x y z
N MET A 1 2.32 9.01 -7.88
CA MET A 1 2.36 7.53 -7.80
C MET A 1 1.13 6.94 -8.47
N LEU A 2 1.27 6.74 -9.78
CA LEU A 2 0.37 6.08 -10.74
C LEU A 2 1.10 6.01 -12.11
N SER A 3 2.09 6.89 -12.29
CA SER A 3 3.09 6.87 -13.35
C SER A 3 3.79 5.52 -13.55
N ASP A 4 3.93 4.69 -12.51
CA ASP A 4 4.58 3.38 -12.60
C ASP A 4 3.73 2.33 -13.34
N LEU A 5 2.41 2.54 -13.44
CA LEU A 5 1.50 1.71 -14.24
C LEU A 5 1.25 2.30 -15.63
N ARG A 6 1.82 3.47 -15.95
CA ARG A 6 1.54 4.21 -17.19
C ARG A 6 1.96 3.43 -18.45
N GLU A 7 2.96 2.55 -18.34
CA GLU A 7 3.37 1.63 -19.41
C GLU A 7 2.41 0.45 -19.59
N SER A 8 1.54 0.18 -18.60
CA SER A 8 0.58 -0.92 -18.58
C SER A 8 -0.84 -0.52 -18.99
N GLY A 9 -1.03 0.68 -19.54
CA GLY A 9 -2.28 1.47 -19.59
C GLY A 9 -3.66 0.77 -19.71
N SER A 10 -3.76 -0.44 -20.28
CA SER A 10 -4.97 -1.27 -20.21
C SER A 10 -5.27 -1.79 -18.79
N LEU A 11 -4.27 -2.29 -18.07
CA LEU A 11 -4.40 -2.83 -16.71
C LEU A 11 -4.96 -1.80 -15.73
N GLU A 12 -4.45 -0.57 -15.80
CA GLU A 12 -4.95 0.53 -14.97
C GLU A 12 -6.41 0.85 -15.30
N GLN A 13 -6.79 0.89 -16.59
CA GLN A 13 -8.13 1.25 -17.02
C GLN A 13 -9.17 0.17 -16.66
N ASP A 14 -8.79 -1.10 -16.78
CA ASP A 14 -9.67 -2.24 -16.58
C ASP A 14 -9.89 -2.56 -15.10
N ALA A 15 -8.90 -2.29 -14.23
CA ALA A 15 -9.00 -2.60 -12.81
C ALA A 15 -10.13 -1.83 -12.11
N ASP A 16 -10.90 -2.51 -11.26
CA ASP A 16 -11.89 -1.82 -10.40
C ASP A 16 -11.23 -1.19 -9.17
N MET A 17 -10.18 -1.82 -8.66
CA MET A 17 -9.37 -1.30 -7.57
C MET A 17 -7.88 -1.52 -7.87
N VAL A 18 -7.07 -0.55 -7.46
CA VAL A 18 -5.60 -0.66 -7.49
C VAL A 18 -5.10 -0.30 -6.10
N ILE A 19 -4.37 -1.22 -5.48
CA ILE A 19 -3.74 -1.03 -4.17
C ILE A 19 -2.23 -1.10 -4.38
N LEU A 20 -1.54 -0.03 -4.01
CA LEU A 20 -0.08 0.01 -3.98
C LEU A 20 0.38 -0.27 -2.56
N LEU A 21 1.39 -1.13 -2.42
CA LEU A 21 2.04 -1.42 -1.15
C LEU A 21 3.28 -0.55 -1.02
N HIS A 22 3.38 0.22 0.07
CA HIS A 22 4.60 0.95 0.41
C HIS A 22 5.10 0.55 1.79
N ARG A 23 6.41 0.37 1.91
CA ARG A 23 7.10 0.06 3.17
C ARG A 23 8.34 0.92 3.27
N GLU A 24 8.32 1.89 4.18
CA GLU A 24 9.43 2.84 4.34
C GLU A 24 10.73 2.14 4.73
N ASP A 25 10.62 1.11 5.58
CA ASP A 25 11.75 0.35 6.12
C ASP A 25 12.51 -0.52 5.11
N VAL A 26 11.93 -0.72 3.91
CA VAL A 26 12.60 -1.38 2.78
C VAL A 26 13.65 -0.45 2.16
N TYR A 27 13.41 0.86 2.20
CA TYR A 27 14.28 1.88 1.61
C TYR A 27 15.19 2.52 2.66
N GLU A 28 14.66 2.80 3.85
CA GLU A 28 15.39 3.38 4.98
C GLU A 28 15.38 2.42 6.17
N ARG A 29 16.50 1.72 6.37
CA ARG A 29 16.60 0.66 7.41
C ARG A 29 16.39 1.15 8.84
N GLU A 30 16.62 2.44 9.08
CA GLU A 30 16.44 3.10 10.39
C GLU A 30 15.16 3.92 10.46
N SER A 31 14.23 3.69 9.53
CA SER A 31 12.97 4.42 9.49
C SER A 31 12.24 4.31 10.83
N PRO A 32 11.71 5.42 11.38
CA PRO A 32 10.90 5.38 12.58
C PRO A 32 9.59 4.60 12.38
N ARG A 33 9.23 4.29 11.12
CA ARG A 33 8.07 3.49 10.72
C ARG A 33 8.43 2.01 10.47
N ALA A 34 9.52 1.53 11.04
CA ALA A 34 9.93 0.14 10.92
C ALA A 34 8.82 -0.82 11.36
N GLY A 35 8.47 -1.78 10.51
CA GLY A 35 7.34 -2.68 10.76
C GLY A 35 5.97 -2.10 10.43
N GLU A 36 5.85 -0.91 9.82
CA GLU A 36 4.61 -0.41 9.22
C GLU A 36 4.61 -0.65 7.70
N ALA A 37 3.41 -0.74 7.14
CA ALA A 37 3.18 -0.70 5.70
C ALA A 37 1.95 0.16 5.40
N ASP A 38 2.00 0.89 4.29
CA ASP A 38 0.88 1.65 3.77
C ASP A 38 0.23 0.90 2.61
N PHE A 39 -1.07 0.63 2.74
CA PHE A 39 -1.92 0.18 1.64
C PHE A 39 -2.56 1.42 1.02
N ILE A 40 -2.06 1.81 -0.15
CA ILE A 40 -2.51 3.00 -0.86
C ILE A 40 -3.53 2.56 -1.90
N LEU A 41 -4.82 2.78 -1.63
CA LEU A 41 -5.89 2.55 -2.56
C LEU A 41 -5.87 3.66 -3.63
N ALA A 42 -5.05 3.46 -4.66
CA ALA A 42 -4.81 4.43 -5.72
C ALA A 42 -5.98 4.53 -6.72
N LYS A 43 -6.76 3.46 -6.87
CA LYS A 43 -8.00 3.44 -7.68
C LYS A 43 -9.08 2.68 -6.93
N HIS A 44 -10.30 3.20 -6.98
CA HIS A 44 -11.51 2.52 -6.54
C HIS A 44 -12.69 3.01 -7.39
N ARG A 45 -13.18 2.21 -8.33
CA ARG A 45 -14.23 2.60 -9.29
C ARG A 45 -15.55 2.97 -8.61
N ASN A 46 -15.85 2.32 -7.48
CA ASN A 46 -17.14 2.39 -6.80
C ASN A 46 -17.07 2.97 -5.38
N GLY A 47 -15.99 3.68 -5.04
CA GLY A 47 -15.83 4.22 -3.69
C GLY A 47 -14.62 5.12 -3.52
N PRO A 48 -14.34 5.58 -2.29
CA PRO A 48 -13.24 6.48 -2.02
C PRO A 48 -11.90 5.77 -2.18
N THR A 49 -10.89 6.56 -2.52
CA THR A 49 -9.47 6.23 -2.38
C THR A 49 -8.97 6.63 -1.00
N GLY A 50 -7.80 6.14 -0.61
CA GLY A 50 -7.20 6.47 0.68
C GLY A 50 -5.98 5.63 0.98
N THR A 51 -5.36 5.92 2.11
CA THR A 51 -4.23 5.15 2.63
C THR A 51 -4.63 4.53 3.95
N VAL A 52 -4.38 3.21 4.08
CA VAL A 52 -4.54 2.47 5.33
C VAL A 52 -3.16 2.03 5.79
N THR A 53 -2.71 2.54 6.93
CA THR A 53 -1.48 2.08 7.57
C THR A 53 -1.78 0.83 8.39
N VAL A 54 -0.96 -0.20 8.22
CA VAL A 54 -1.05 -1.50 8.89
C VAL A 54 0.30 -1.89 9.50
N ALA A 55 0.28 -2.75 10.50
CA ALA A 55 1.51 -3.34 11.03
C ALA A 55 1.92 -4.57 10.20
N PHE A 56 3.16 -4.61 9.75
CA PHE A 56 3.74 -5.70 8.97
C PHE A 56 4.66 -6.58 9.83
N GLN A 57 4.26 -7.84 9.99
CA GLN A 57 5.02 -8.86 10.70
C GLN A 57 5.75 -9.76 9.70
N GLY A 58 6.88 -9.28 9.18
CA GLY A 58 7.56 -9.90 8.03
C GLY A 58 7.97 -11.36 8.20
N HIS A 59 8.42 -11.76 9.38
CA HIS A 59 8.69 -13.16 9.73
C HIS A 59 7.49 -14.12 9.57
N TYR A 60 6.26 -13.60 9.57
CA TYR A 60 5.03 -14.36 9.35
C TYR A 60 4.38 -14.08 8.00
N SER A 61 4.97 -13.21 7.16
CA SER A 61 4.35 -12.71 5.92
C SER A 61 2.92 -12.19 6.14
N ARG A 62 2.70 -11.47 7.24
CA ARG A 62 1.36 -11.08 7.72
C ARG A 62 1.25 -9.57 7.93
N PHE A 63 0.10 -9.03 7.56
CA PHE A 63 -0.34 -7.68 7.93
C PHE A 63 -1.44 -7.78 8.98
N VAL A 64 -1.42 -6.89 9.98
CA VAL A 64 -2.45 -6.80 11.02
C VAL A 64 -2.85 -5.35 11.21
N ASP A 65 -4.07 -5.13 11.72
CA ASP A 65 -4.55 -3.79 12.03
C ASP A 65 -3.61 -3.08 13.00
N MET A 66 -3.47 -1.77 12.83
CA MET A 66 -2.79 -0.95 13.83
C MET A 66 -3.56 -1.03 15.14
N ALA A 67 -2.85 -1.07 16.26
CA ALA A 67 -3.47 -1.04 17.57
C ALA A 67 -4.36 0.21 17.66
N THR A 68 -5.63 0.02 18.02
CA THR A 68 -6.53 1.14 18.30
C THR A 68 -6.11 1.73 19.64
N SER A 69 -5.72 3.02 19.64
CA SER A 69 -5.47 3.79 20.86
C SER A 69 -6.75 4.05 21.64
#